data_AF-A0A966MRV6-F1
#
_entry.id   AF-A0A966MRV6-F1
#
_cell.length_a   1.000
_cell.length_b   1.000
_cell.length_c   1.000
_cell.angle_alpha   90.00
_cell.angle_beta   90.00
_cell.angle_gamma   90.00
#
_symmetry.space_group_name_H-M   'P 1'
#
loop_
_entity.id
_entity.type
_entity.pdbx_description
1 polymer ?
#
loop_
_entity_poly.entity_id
_entity_poly.type
_entity_poly.pdbx_seq_one_letter_code
_entity_poly.pdbx_strand_id
1 'polypeptide(L)'
;MEVFLPIAQVPINVLEILFLSAIVGVLSGLFGVGGGFLMTPFLIFLGVPPTYAVANEANNILATSVSGSTTHYLKNTLDYKMGFMIVIGGSIGTLLGIYTFSYFKDIGKIDTLIALAYMYILAIIGTLMLVQGLGEIDKARKKIQIKKKLHVHYWIHGLPFRMRFQKSKLYESAFTPIIIGLMVGFIAAIMGIGGAFILVPAMIYLIGMP
;
A
#
# COMPACT_ATOMS: atom_id res chain seq x y z
N MET A 1 5.33 21.41 -23.45
CA MET A 1 6.77 21.68 -23.23
C MET A 1 7.38 20.36 -22.80
N GLU A 2 8.13 19.73 -23.69
CA GLU A 2 8.79 18.46 -23.40
C GLU A 2 10.12 18.74 -22.69
N VAL A 3 10.32 18.10 -21.54
CA VAL A 3 11.57 18.13 -20.80
C VAL A 3 12.17 16.74 -20.85
N PHE A 4 13.41 16.67 -21.31
CA PHE A 4 14.16 15.42 -21.32
C PHE A 4 14.64 15.10 -19.91
N LEU A 5 14.29 13.93 -19.39
CA LEU A 5 14.79 13.45 -18.11
C LEU A 5 16.10 12.68 -18.34
N PRO A 6 17.28 13.24 -18.01
CA PRO A 6 18.56 12.63 -18.36
C PRO A 6 18.84 11.32 -17.62
N ILE A 7 18.25 11.14 -16.43
CA ILE A 7 18.41 9.93 -15.60
C ILE A 7 17.53 8.80 -16.11
N ALA A 8 16.29 9.12 -16.51
CA ALA A 8 15.34 8.13 -17.03
C ALA A 8 15.48 7.89 -18.54
N GLN A 9 16.20 8.77 -19.25
CA GLN A 9 16.37 8.80 -20.71
C GLN A 9 15.06 8.91 -21.50
N VAL A 10 14.06 9.60 -20.95
CA VAL A 10 12.72 9.73 -21.54
C VAL A 10 12.34 11.21 -21.67
N PRO A 11 11.85 11.66 -22.84
CA PRO A 11 11.21 12.97 -22.97
C PRO A 11 9.80 12.91 -22.39
N ILE A 12 9.46 13.82 -21.46
CA ILE A 12 8.11 13.88 -20.91
C ILE A 12 7.57 15.31 -20.96
N ASN A 13 6.28 15.42 -21.31
CA ASN A 13 5.56 16.68 -21.26
C ASN A 13 5.28 17.08 -19.81
N VAL A 14 5.82 18.24 -19.41
CA VAL A 14 5.69 18.75 -18.04
C VAL A 14 4.22 18.97 -17.66
N LEU A 15 3.40 19.39 -18.62
CA LEU A 15 1.98 19.66 -18.38
C LEU A 15 1.21 18.37 -18.06
N GLU A 16 1.55 17.27 -18.73
CA GLU A 16 0.95 15.96 -18.51
C GLU A 16 1.33 15.39 -17.15
N ILE A 17 2.61 15.45 -16.77
CA ILE A 17 3.06 15.03 -15.43
C ILE A 17 2.35 15.84 -14.35
N LEU A 18 2.29 17.17 -14.49
CA LEU A 18 1.66 18.02 -13.49
C LEU A 18 0.16 17.72 -13.33
N PHE A 19 -0.55 17.61 -14.46
CA PHE A 19 -1.98 17.30 -14.45
C PHE A 19 -2.25 15.92 -13.85
N LEU A 20 -1.47 14.92 -14.25
CA LEU A 20 -1.59 13.57 -13.73
C LEU A 20 -1.25 13.51 -12.23
N SER A 21 -0.17 14.18 -11.81
CA SER A 21 0.23 14.27 -10.40
C SER A 21 -0.84 14.96 -9.56
N ALA A 22 -1.53 15.97 -10.09
CA ALA A 22 -2.64 16.63 -9.41
C ALA A 22 -3.82 15.67 -9.20
N ILE A 23 -4.22 14.94 -10.25
CA ILE A 23 -5.30 13.94 -10.15
C ILE A 23 -4.92 12.83 -9.17
N VAL A 24 -3.73 12.25 -9.33
CA VAL A 24 -3.24 11.17 -8.45
C VAL A 24 -3.10 11.66 -7.02
N GLY A 25 -2.64 12.89 -6.80
CA GLY A 25 -2.55 13.52 -5.48
C GLY A 25 -3.91 13.68 -4.81
N VAL A 26 -4.92 14.16 -5.54
CA VAL A 26 -6.30 14.27 -5.03
C VAL A 26 -6.87 12.88 -4.70
N LEU A 27 -6.78 11.92 -5.64
CA LEU A 27 -7.27 10.56 -5.42
C LEU A 27 -6.55 9.90 -4.23
N SER A 28 -5.23 10.00 -4.18
CA SER A 28 -4.39 9.53 -3.07
C SER A 28 -4.84 10.11 -1.73
N GLY A 29 -5.10 11.41 -1.68
CA GLY A 29 -5.57 12.10 -0.48
C GLY A 29 -6.96 11.63 -0.05
N LEU A 30 -7.87 11.39 -0.99
CA LEU A 30 -9.21 10.86 -0.72
C LEU A 30 -9.17 9.43 -0.18
N PHE A 31 -8.33 8.57 -0.77
CA PHE A 31 -8.21 7.17 -0.32
C PHE A 31 -7.34 7.02 0.94
N GLY A 32 -6.52 8.01 1.29
CA GLY A 32 -5.60 7.94 2.43
C GLY A 32 -4.50 6.87 2.25
N VAL A 33 -4.27 6.46 1.00
CA VAL A 33 -3.48 5.28 0.63
C VAL A 33 -2.02 5.62 0.28
N GLY A 34 -1.69 6.89 0.10
CA GLY A 34 -0.34 7.32 -0.26
C GLY A 34 0.05 6.89 -1.67
N GLY A 35 -0.61 7.47 -2.68
CA GLY A 35 -0.18 7.83 -4.05
C GLY A 35 0.44 6.77 -4.96
N GLY A 36 1.37 5.98 -4.44
CA GLY A 36 2.32 5.19 -5.21
C GLY A 36 1.78 3.97 -5.89
N PHE A 37 0.60 3.51 -5.47
CA PHE A 37 -0.06 2.42 -6.20
C PHE A 37 -0.52 2.88 -7.60
N LEU A 38 -0.78 4.19 -7.79
CA LEU A 38 -1.16 4.77 -9.09
C LEU A 38 0.02 5.49 -9.74
N MET A 39 0.83 6.24 -8.99
CA MET A 39 1.87 7.06 -9.59
C MET A 39 2.92 6.23 -10.32
N THR A 40 3.40 5.13 -9.72
CA THR A 40 4.41 4.27 -10.33
C THR A 40 3.96 3.65 -11.67
N PRO A 41 2.79 2.99 -11.79
CA PRO A 41 2.35 2.45 -13.07
C PRO A 41 2.10 3.55 -14.11
N PHE A 42 1.60 4.72 -13.71
CA PHE A 42 1.47 5.83 -14.66
C PHE A 42 2.82 6.32 -15.19
N LEU A 43 3.84 6.45 -14.34
CA LEU A 43 5.19 6.79 -14.78
C LEU A 43 5.74 5.72 -15.75
N ILE A 44 5.50 4.45 -15.46
CA ILE A 44 5.87 3.34 -16.35
C ILE A 44 5.14 3.44 -17.71
N PHE A 45 3.84 3.79 -17.72
CA PHE A 45 3.08 4.02 -18.95
C PHE A 45 3.60 5.21 -19.77
N LEU A 46 4.14 6.24 -19.11
CA LEU A 46 4.82 7.37 -19.75
C LEU A 46 6.23 7.02 -20.25
N GLY A 47 6.64 5.76 -20.13
CA GLY A 47 7.93 5.25 -20.62
C GLY A 47 9.06 5.31 -19.60
N VAL A 48 8.83 5.79 -18.37
CA VAL A 48 9.86 5.81 -17.32
C VAL A 48 10.21 4.37 -16.93
N PRO A 49 11.50 3.99 -16.92
CA PRO A 49 11.87 2.64 -16.51
C PRO A 49 11.39 2.33 -15.09
N PRO A 50 10.83 1.12 -14.84
CA PRO A 50 10.27 0.75 -13.54
C PRO A 50 11.20 0.99 -12.36
N THR A 51 12.49 0.67 -12.52
CA THR A 51 13.52 0.93 -11.48
C THR A 51 13.57 2.37 -11.00
N TYR A 52 13.42 3.37 -11.88
CA TYR A 52 13.41 4.78 -11.49
C TYR A 52 12.06 5.22 -10.93
N ALA A 53 10.96 4.71 -11.49
CA ALA A 53 9.61 5.02 -11.02
C ALA A 53 9.41 4.54 -9.57
N VAL A 54 9.86 3.32 -9.26
CA VAL A 54 9.83 2.71 -7.92
C VAL A 54 10.66 3.51 -6.92
N ALA A 55 11.89 3.91 -7.31
CA ALA A 55 12.77 4.67 -6.44
C ALA A 55 12.22 6.08 -6.11
N ASN A 56 11.65 6.76 -7.10
CA ASN A 56 11.00 8.05 -6.88
C ASN A 56 9.83 7.94 -5.91
N GLU A 57 9.01 6.90 -6.07
CA GLU A 57 7.82 6.76 -5.27
C GLU A 57 8.10 6.34 -3.82
N ALA A 58 9.14 5.55 -3.57
CA ALA A 58 9.60 5.27 -2.21
C ALA A 58 9.84 6.57 -1.41
N ASN A 59 10.43 7.60 -2.04
CA ASN A 59 10.64 8.90 -1.39
C ASN A 59 9.33 9.65 -1.13
N ASN A 60 8.38 9.59 -2.06
CA ASN A 60 7.07 10.21 -1.92
C ASN A 60 6.24 9.57 -0.78
N ILE A 61 6.32 8.25 -0.65
CA ILE A 61 5.69 7.49 0.44
C ILE A 61 6.28 7.88 1.79
N LEU A 62 7.60 8.08 1.88
CA LEU A 62 8.22 8.57 3.11
C LEU A 62 7.65 9.93 3.51
N ALA A 63 7.56 10.88 2.57
CA ALA A 63 7.01 12.20 2.84
C ALA A 63 5.54 12.14 3.30
N THR A 64 4.70 11.39 2.60
CA THR A 64 3.28 11.22 2.96
C THR A 64 3.10 10.48 4.28
N SER A 65 3.92 9.46 4.56
CA SER A 65 3.88 8.69 5.81
C SER A 65 4.26 9.56 7.01
N VAL A 66 5.32 10.38 6.89
CA VAL A 66 5.73 11.31 7.95
C VAL A 66 4.65 12.37 8.20
N SER A 67 4.04 12.91 7.14
CA SER A 67 2.94 13.87 7.27
C SER A 67 1.71 13.26 7.95
N GLY A 68 1.31 12.04 7.53
CA GLY A 68 0.21 11.30 8.11
C GLY A 68 0.46 10.92 9.58
N SER A 69 1.63 10.36 9.89
CA SER A 69 1.99 10.00 11.27
C SER A 69 2.03 11.22 12.18
N THR A 70 2.54 12.36 11.70
CA THR A 70 2.55 13.61 12.46
C THR A 70 1.14 14.10 12.77
N THR A 71 0.23 14.04 11.79
CA THR A 71 -1.17 14.42 12.00
C THR A 71 -1.86 13.53 13.06
N HIS A 72 -1.63 12.21 12.99
CA HIS A 72 -2.20 11.26 13.97
C HIS A 72 -1.55 11.36 15.35
N TYR A 73 -0.26 11.71 15.40
CA TYR A 73 0.47 12.04 16.62
C TYR A 73 -0.17 13.26 17.31
N LEU A 74 -0.36 14.36 16.58
CA LEU A 74 -0.98 15.58 17.11
C LEU A 74 -2.43 15.36 17.57
N LYS A 75 -3.16 14.47 16.91
CA LYS A 75 -4.54 14.08 17.28
C LYS A 75 -4.61 13.05 18.40
N ASN A 76 -3.48 12.60 18.97
CA ASN A 76 -3.40 11.56 20.00
C ASN A 76 -4.06 10.22 19.62
N THR A 77 -4.27 9.95 18.34
CA THR A 77 -4.93 8.71 17.86
C THR A 77 -3.93 7.60 17.54
N LEU A 78 -2.63 7.88 17.57
CA LEU A 78 -1.59 6.92 17.22
C LEU A 78 -1.39 5.84 18.29
N ASP A 79 -1.51 4.56 17.90
CA ASP A 79 -1.17 3.39 18.73
C ASP A 79 0.29 2.97 18.48
N TYR A 80 1.20 3.45 19.32
CA TYR A 80 2.64 3.20 19.20
C TYR A 80 3.00 1.72 19.28
N LYS A 81 2.26 0.95 20.08
CA LYS A 81 2.54 -0.47 20.30
C LYS A 81 2.26 -1.27 19.03
N MET A 82 1.16 -0.95 18.36
CA MET A 82 0.82 -1.53 17.07
C MET A 82 1.78 -1.08 15.97
N GLY A 83 2.08 0.22 15.91
CA GLY A 83 3.05 0.76 14.96
C GLY A 83 4.41 0.09 15.08
N PHE A 84 4.92 -0.11 16.30
CA PHE A 84 6.21 -0.76 16.53
C PHE A 84 6.24 -2.22 16.04
N MET A 85 5.15 -2.98 16.23
CA MET A 85 5.05 -4.35 15.71
C MET A 85 5.06 -4.40 14.18
N ILE A 86 4.34 -3.47 13.54
CA ILE A 86 4.36 -3.33 12.08
C ILE A 86 5.76 -2.95 11.59
N VAL A 87 6.46 -2.06 12.31
CA VAL A 87 7.84 -1.67 11.99
C VAL A 87 8.79 -2.85 12.10
N ILE A 88 8.72 -3.67 13.16
CA ILE A 88 9.58 -4.86 13.29
C ILE A 88 9.37 -5.81 12.10
N GLY A 89 8.12 -6.15 11.80
CA GLY A 89 7.79 -7.01 10.67
C GLY A 89 8.23 -6.39 9.34
N GLY A 90 7.91 -5.11 9.16
CA GLY A 90 8.22 -4.33 7.97
C GLY A 90 9.70 -4.20 7.71
N SER A 91 10.53 -3.96 8.72
CA SER A 91 11.98 -3.91 8.57
C SER A 91 12.54 -5.24 8.06
N ILE A 92 12.08 -6.36 8.63
CA ILE A 92 12.50 -7.70 8.17
C ILE A 92 12.01 -7.94 6.73
N GLY A 93 10.75 -7.63 6.44
CA GLY A 93 10.17 -7.74 5.10
C GLY A 93 10.93 -6.91 4.06
N THR A 94 11.25 -5.67 4.39
CA THR A 94 12.01 -4.75 3.53
C THR A 94 13.41 -5.29 3.25
N LEU A 95 14.13 -5.83 4.25
CA LEU A 95 15.44 -6.44 4.04
C LEU A 95 15.36 -7.63 3.06
N LEU A 96 14.36 -8.50 3.22
CA LEU A 96 14.12 -9.62 2.30
C LEU A 96 13.74 -9.12 0.89
N GLY A 97 12.94 -8.06 0.81
CA GLY A 97 12.54 -7.44 -0.45
C GLY A 97 13.71 -6.79 -1.18
N ILE A 98 14.60 -6.09 -0.47
CA ILE A 98 15.84 -5.52 -1.03
C ILE A 98 16.77 -6.63 -1.53
N TYR A 99 16.94 -7.71 -0.76
CA TYR A 99 17.74 -8.85 -1.20
C TYR A 99 17.19 -9.47 -2.50
N THR A 100 15.87 -9.63 -2.56
CA THR A 100 15.18 -10.12 -3.77
C THR A 100 15.35 -9.13 -4.93
N PHE A 101 15.17 -7.84 -4.68
CA PHE A 101 15.34 -6.78 -5.67
C PHE A 101 16.75 -6.80 -6.26
N SER A 102 17.78 -6.85 -5.42
CA SER A 102 19.18 -6.91 -5.87
C SER A 102 19.46 -8.17 -6.70
N TYR A 103 18.97 -9.33 -6.26
CA TYR A 103 19.11 -10.57 -7.02
C TYR A 103 18.53 -10.48 -8.43
N PHE A 104 17.32 -9.94 -8.59
CA PHE A 104 16.69 -9.78 -9.90
C PHE A 104 17.27 -8.62 -10.73
N LYS A 105 17.85 -7.62 -10.06
CA LYS A 105 18.60 -6.53 -10.69
C LYS A 105 19.88 -7.07 -11.33
N ASP A 106 20.62 -7.93 -10.64
CA ASP A 106 21.86 -8.53 -11.15
C ASP A 106 21.62 -9.42 -12.38
N ILE A 107 20.45 -10.06 -12.44
CA ILE A 107 20.02 -10.89 -13.60
C ILE A 107 19.47 -10.02 -14.75
N GLY A 108 19.33 -8.70 -14.56
CA GLY A 108 18.80 -7.77 -15.57
C GLY A 108 17.31 -7.93 -15.85
N LYS A 109 16.55 -8.60 -14.98
CA LYS A 109 15.10 -8.87 -15.15
C LYS A 109 14.21 -8.06 -14.20
N ILE A 110 14.79 -7.08 -13.50
CA ILE A 110 14.08 -6.32 -12.47
C ILE A 110 12.89 -5.52 -13.03
N ASP A 111 13.04 -4.91 -14.20
CA ASP A 111 11.96 -4.13 -14.82
C ASP A 111 10.76 -5.02 -15.16
N THR A 112 11.01 -6.23 -15.67
CA THR A 112 9.96 -7.22 -15.94
C THR A 112 9.29 -7.71 -14.66
N LEU A 113 10.07 -7.96 -13.61
CA LEU A 113 9.52 -8.37 -12.31
C LEU A 113 8.58 -7.30 -11.75
N ILE A 114 9.01 -6.05 -11.73
CA ILE A 114 8.22 -4.92 -11.22
C ILE A 114 6.95 -4.76 -12.06
N ALA A 115 7.06 -4.75 -13.39
CA ALA A 115 5.91 -4.60 -14.29
C ALA A 115 4.89 -5.73 -14.11
N LEU A 116 5.34 -6.99 -14.04
CA LEU A 116 4.46 -8.14 -13.79
C LEU A 116 3.83 -8.08 -12.40
N ALA A 117 4.59 -7.76 -11.36
CA ALA A 117 4.07 -7.63 -10.00
C ALA A 117 2.97 -6.57 -9.94
N TYR A 118 3.18 -5.41 -10.58
CA TYR A 118 2.18 -4.33 -10.66
C TYR A 118 0.95 -4.78 -11.42
N MET A 119 1.12 -5.44 -12.56
CA MET A 119 0.03 -5.97 -13.36
C MET A 119 -0.85 -6.92 -12.54
N TYR A 120 -0.25 -7.91 -11.87
CA TYR A 120 -0.99 -8.87 -11.07
C TYR A 120 -1.68 -8.22 -9.87
N ILE A 121 -0.99 -7.35 -9.13
CA ILE A 121 -1.56 -6.69 -7.94
C ILE A 121 -2.72 -5.77 -8.31
N LEU A 122 -2.56 -4.94 -9.35
CA LEU A 122 -3.64 -4.06 -9.81
C LEU A 122 -4.80 -4.84 -10.41
N ALA A 123 -4.53 -5.92 -11.15
CA ALA A 123 -5.58 -6.77 -11.70
C ALA A 123 -6.38 -7.45 -10.57
N ILE A 124 -5.71 -8.00 -9.56
CA ILE A 124 -6.37 -8.64 -8.42
C ILE A 124 -7.19 -7.61 -7.64
N ILE A 125 -6.59 -6.48 -7.25
CA ILE A 125 -7.28 -5.48 -6.42
C ILE A 125 -8.40 -4.80 -7.21
N GLY A 126 -8.17 -4.44 -8.47
CA GLY A 126 -9.21 -3.89 -9.35
C GLY A 126 -10.38 -4.84 -9.52
N THR A 127 -10.12 -6.14 -9.71
CA THR A 127 -11.17 -7.17 -9.80
C THR A 127 -11.92 -7.31 -8.48
N LEU A 128 -11.22 -7.38 -7.35
CA LEU A 128 -11.83 -7.47 -6.02
C LEU A 128 -12.72 -6.25 -5.74
N MET A 129 -12.24 -5.04 -6.04
CA MET A 129 -13.00 -3.80 -5.86
C MET A 129 -14.21 -3.75 -6.79
N LEU A 130 -14.09 -4.22 -8.03
CA LEU A 130 -15.21 -4.29 -8.97
C LEU A 130 -16.29 -5.26 -8.50
N VAL A 131 -15.91 -6.47 -8.06
CA VAL A 131 -16.85 -7.47 -7.52
C VAL A 131 -17.54 -6.94 -6.26
N GLN A 132 -16.79 -6.31 -5.36
CA GLN A 132 -17.36 -5.69 -4.16
C GLN A 132 -18.30 -4.53 -4.50
N GLY A 133 -17.90 -3.64 -5.41
CA GLY A 133 -18.71 -2.51 -5.85
C GLY A 133 -20.03 -2.95 -6.48
N LEU A 134 -19.99 -3.92 -7.40
CA LEU A 134 -21.20 -4.47 -8.02
C LEU A 134 -22.09 -5.19 -6.99
N GLY A 135 -21.48 -5.94 -6.06
CA GLY A 135 -22.21 -6.63 -5.00
C GLY A 135 -22.92 -5.68 -4.03
N GLU A 136 -22.31 -4.55 -3.67
CA GLU A 136 -22.95 -3.54 -2.81
C GLU A 136 -24.04 -2.76 -3.57
N ILE A 137 -23.86 -2.48 -4.87
CA ILE A 137 -24.90 -1.87 -5.72
C ILE A 137 -26.12 -2.80 -5.85
N ASP A 138 -25.93 -4.11 -6.06
CA ASP A 138 -27.04 -5.08 -6.16
C ASP A 138 -27.78 -5.24 -4.83
N LYS A 139 -27.06 -5.28 -3.70
CA LYS A 139 -27.69 -5.30 -2.35
C LYS A 139 -28.47 -4.03 -2.06
N ALA A 140 -27.94 -2.86 -2.43
CA ALA A 140 -28.62 -1.58 -2.29
C ALA A 140 -29.91 -1.55 -3.13
N ARG A 141 -29.86 -2.06 -4.37
CA ARG A 141 -31.03 -2.17 -5.26
C ARG A 141 -32.10 -3.12 -4.70
N LYS A 142 -31.70 -4.23 -4.09
CA LYS A 142 -32.61 -5.22 -3.48
C LYS A 142 -33.12 -4.83 -2.09
N LYS A 143 -32.72 -3.67 -1.53
CA LYS A 143 -33.02 -3.23 -0.14
C LYS A 143 -32.70 -4.29 0.93
N ILE A 144 -31.76 -5.20 0.66
CA ILE A 144 -31.39 -6.24 1.61
C ILE A 144 -30.34 -5.65 2.56
N GLN A 145 -30.80 -5.25 3.75
CA GLN A 145 -29.94 -4.87 4.87
C GLN A 145 -29.32 -6.15 5.48
N ILE A 146 -28.26 -6.69 4.87
CA ILE A 146 -27.45 -7.70 5.54
C ILE A 146 -26.68 -6.98 6.63
N LYS A 147 -27.08 -7.14 7.90
CA LYS A 147 -26.24 -6.77 9.05
C LYS A 147 -24.93 -7.55 8.93
N LYS A 148 -23.88 -6.94 8.38
CA LYS A 148 -22.51 -7.49 8.46
C LYS A 148 -22.21 -7.66 9.95
N LYS A 149 -21.96 -8.89 10.38
CA LYS A 149 -21.46 -9.14 11.74
C LYS A 149 -20.16 -8.35 11.89
N LEU A 150 -20.12 -7.41 12.83
CA LEU A 150 -18.97 -6.55 13.11
C LEU A 150 -17.70 -7.34 13.46
N HIS A 151 -17.87 -8.57 13.94
CA HIS A 151 -16.80 -9.47 14.37
C HIS A 151 -16.96 -10.83 13.69
N VAL A 152 -16.17 -11.07 12.65
CA VAL A 152 -15.91 -12.43 12.13
C VAL A 152 -14.62 -12.89 12.78
N HIS A 153 -14.72 -13.90 13.65
CA HIS A 153 -13.58 -14.48 14.34
C HIS A 153 -12.75 -15.28 13.32
N TYR A 154 -11.69 -14.69 12.77
CA TYR A 154 -10.72 -15.41 11.95
C TYR A 154 -9.83 -16.33 12.79
N TRP A 155 -9.32 -17.41 12.18
CA TRP A 155 -8.34 -18.33 12.79
C TRP A 155 -7.07 -17.65 13.30
N ILE A 156 -6.76 -16.45 12.79
CA ILE A 156 -5.62 -15.62 13.21
C ILE A 156 -5.74 -15.14 14.67
N HIS A 157 -6.95 -15.06 15.25
CA HIS A 157 -7.15 -14.69 16.66
C HIS A 157 -6.79 -15.81 17.67
N GLY A 158 -6.46 -17.01 17.17
CA GLY A 158 -6.05 -18.17 17.97
C GLY A 158 -4.55 -18.21 18.29
N LEU A 159 -3.74 -17.32 17.71
CA LEU A 159 -2.29 -17.33 17.88
C LEU A 159 -1.85 -16.91 19.31
N PRO A 160 -0.79 -17.51 19.86
CA PRO A 160 -0.25 -17.15 21.18
C PRO A 160 0.22 -15.69 21.22
N PHE A 161 0.33 -15.10 22.42
CA PHE A 161 0.65 -13.67 22.67
C PHE A 161 -0.43 -12.64 22.28
N ARG A 162 -1.61 -12.75 22.89
CA ARG A 162 -2.66 -11.72 22.79
C ARG A 162 -2.25 -10.46 23.53
N MET A 163 -2.30 -9.32 22.84
CA MET A 163 -2.01 -8.02 23.40
C MET A 163 -3.20 -7.08 23.17
N ARG A 164 -3.52 -6.28 24.19
CA ARG A 164 -4.51 -5.22 24.05
C ARG A 164 -3.85 -3.98 23.45
N PHE A 165 -4.39 -3.50 22.34
CA PHE A 165 -4.07 -2.22 21.73
C PHE A 165 -5.10 -1.21 22.21
N GLN A 166 -4.70 -0.37 23.18
CA GLN A 166 -5.64 0.47 23.93
C GLN A 166 -6.27 1.55 23.06
N LYS A 167 -5.52 2.14 22.12
CA LYS A 167 -6.02 3.21 21.25
C LYS A 167 -6.77 2.66 20.04
N SER A 168 -6.34 1.53 19.49
CA SER A 168 -7.06 0.85 18.40
C SER A 168 -8.25 0.00 18.88
N LYS A 169 -8.49 -0.09 20.20
CA LYS A 169 -9.56 -0.88 20.85
C LYS A 169 -9.61 -2.36 20.42
N LEU A 170 -8.45 -2.93 20.09
CA LEU A 170 -8.32 -4.29 19.58
C LEU A 170 -7.63 -5.22 20.59
N TYR A 171 -8.05 -6.48 20.59
CA TYR A 171 -7.44 -7.54 21.39
C TYR A 171 -6.94 -8.63 20.43
N GLU A 172 -5.71 -8.46 19.96
CA GLU A 172 -5.17 -9.21 18.84
C GLU A 172 -3.81 -9.80 19.18
N SER A 173 -3.44 -10.88 18.49
CA SER A 173 -2.10 -11.45 18.64
C SER A 173 -1.05 -10.45 18.12
N ALA A 174 0.06 -10.31 18.84
CA ALA A 174 1.20 -9.50 18.41
C ALA A 174 1.79 -9.98 17.06
N PHE A 175 1.55 -11.24 16.68
CA PHE A 175 1.99 -11.78 15.40
C PHE A 175 1.23 -11.19 14.20
N THR A 176 -0.04 -10.83 14.37
CA THR A 176 -0.87 -10.35 13.25
C THR A 176 -0.31 -9.05 12.64
N PRO A 177 0.01 -7.99 13.42
CA PRO A 177 0.62 -6.80 12.87
C PRO A 177 2.04 -7.03 12.34
N ILE A 178 2.81 -7.96 12.93
CA ILE A 178 4.17 -8.30 12.47
C ILE A 178 4.11 -8.97 11.10
N ILE A 179 3.23 -9.96 10.89
CA ILE A 179 3.11 -10.67 9.62
C ILE A 179 2.62 -9.73 8.52
N ILE A 180 1.63 -8.88 8.82
CA ILE A 180 1.16 -7.85 7.89
C ILE A 180 2.32 -6.89 7.57
N GLY A 181 3.04 -6.40 8.58
CA GLY A 181 4.22 -5.58 8.40
C GLY A 181 5.24 -6.24 7.48
N LEU A 182 5.55 -7.52 7.69
CA LEU A 182 6.50 -8.29 6.88
C LEU A 182 6.06 -8.38 5.42
N MET A 183 4.82 -8.78 5.14
CA MET A 183 4.33 -8.86 3.77
C MET A 183 4.32 -7.49 3.08
N VAL A 184 3.85 -6.47 3.79
CA VAL A 184 3.78 -5.10 3.27
C VAL A 184 5.18 -4.54 3.01
N GLY A 185 6.13 -4.73 3.93
CA GLY A 185 7.52 -4.30 3.76
C GLY A 185 8.21 -5.00 2.60
N PHE A 186 7.98 -6.30 2.43
CA PHE A 186 8.52 -7.06 1.29
C PHE A 186 8.00 -6.53 -0.05
N ILE A 187 6.68 -6.34 -0.17
CA ILE A 187 6.06 -5.82 -1.41
C ILE A 187 6.48 -4.37 -1.66
N ALA A 188 6.48 -3.52 -0.63
CA ALA A 188 6.87 -2.12 -0.72
C ALA A 188 8.34 -1.96 -1.15
N ALA A 189 9.23 -2.83 -0.71
CA ALA A 189 10.64 -2.79 -1.10
C ALA A 189 10.88 -3.15 -2.57
N ILE A 190 10.09 -4.08 -3.13
CA ILE A 190 10.23 -4.50 -4.54
C ILE A 190 9.55 -3.49 -5.47
N MET A 191 8.35 -3.04 -5.08
CA MET A 191 7.47 -2.30 -5.96
C MET A 191 7.45 -0.81 -5.69
N GLY A 192 7.93 -0.33 -4.54
CA GLY A 192 7.81 1.08 -4.17
C GLY A 192 6.36 1.55 -4.08
N ILE A 193 5.41 0.63 -3.86
CA ILE A 193 4.02 0.99 -3.53
C ILE A 193 3.97 1.35 -2.06
N GLY A 194 3.26 2.43 -1.73
CA GLY A 194 2.99 2.83 -0.36
C GLY A 194 2.30 1.69 0.35
N GLY A 195 2.97 1.11 1.34
CA GLY A 195 2.43 -0.04 2.08
C GLY A 195 1.02 0.19 2.61
N ALA A 196 0.62 1.45 2.80
CA ALA A 196 -0.72 1.90 3.14
C ALA A 196 -1.83 1.37 2.21
N PHE A 197 -1.61 1.17 0.90
CA PHE A 197 -2.63 0.60 0.01
C PHE A 197 -3.07 -0.79 0.40
N ILE A 198 -2.12 -1.60 0.87
CA ILE A 198 -2.35 -2.97 1.29
C ILE A 198 -2.69 -3.00 2.79
N LEU A 199 -1.98 -2.17 3.56
CA LEU A 199 -2.10 -2.10 5.01
C LEU A 199 -3.48 -1.60 5.45
N VAL A 200 -4.05 -0.58 4.79
CA VAL A 200 -5.38 -0.06 5.18
C VAL A 200 -6.48 -1.13 5.03
N PRO A 201 -6.67 -1.78 3.87
CA PRO A 201 -7.60 -2.90 3.75
C PRO A 201 -7.24 -4.08 4.66
N ALA A 202 -5.96 -4.43 4.82
CA ALA A 202 -5.55 -5.52 5.71
C ALA A 202 -5.95 -5.24 7.16
N MET A 203 -5.76 -4.01 7.63
CA MET A 203 -6.09 -3.58 9.00
C MET A 203 -7.61 -3.55 9.21
N ILE A 204 -8.38 -3.11 8.21
CA ILE A 204 -9.85 -3.08 8.28
C ILE A 204 -10.45 -4.50 8.18
N TYR A 205 -10.02 -5.33 7.24
CA TYR A 205 -10.66 -6.62 6.94
C TYR A 205 -10.10 -7.80 7.73
N LEU A 206 -8.78 -7.85 8.00
CA LEU A 206 -8.16 -8.97 8.73
C LEU A 206 -8.14 -8.71 10.23
N ILE A 207 -7.91 -7.47 10.64
CA ILE A 207 -7.81 -7.09 12.05
C ILE A 207 -9.14 -6.52 12.59
N GLY A 208 -10.00 -5.94 11.74
CA GLY A 208 -11.26 -5.33 12.20
C GLY A 208 -11.07 -3.97 12.87
N MET A 209 -10.02 -3.24 12.48
CA MET A 209 -9.73 -1.90 13.00
C MET A 209 -10.76 -0.91 12.45
N PRO A 210 -11.42 -0.10 13.30
CA PRO A 210 -12.43 0.88 12.87
C PRO A 210 -11.83 2.08 12.15
#